data_AF-A0A520CRS7-F1
#
_entry.id   AF-A0A520CRS7-F1
#
_cell.length_a   1.000
_cell.length_b   1.000
_cell.length_c   1.000
_cell.angle_alpha   90.00
_cell.angle_beta   90.00
_cell.angle_gamma   90.00
#
_symmetry.space_group_name_H-M   'P 1'
#
loop_
_entity.id
_entity.type
_entity.pdbx_description
1 polymer ?
#
loop_
_entity_poly.entity_id
_entity_poly.type
_entity_poly.pdbx_seq_one_letter_code
_entity_poly.pdbx_strand_id
1 'polypeptide(L)'
;AHVAAEVIAGEQQGNKELASAAFNARVIPSVAYTDPEVAWVGLTEDQAKAEGIKVTKGLFPWTASGRAIANGRDEGFTKLLFDESHRIVGGGIVGTHAGDMIGEVALAIEMGADAIDIGKTIHPHPTLGESIGMAAEVAHGSCTDLPPVKKK
;
A
#
# COMPACT_ATOMS: atom_id res chain seq x y z
N ALA A 1 2.88 -21.30 -13.58
CA ALA A 1 2.26 -21.90 -14.78
C ALA A 1 1.96 -20.87 -15.86
N HIS A 2 1.41 -19.69 -15.54
CA HIS A 2 1.02 -18.67 -16.54
C HIS A 2 2.18 -18.18 -17.41
N VAL A 3 3.31 -17.76 -16.80
CA VAL A 3 4.47 -17.27 -17.56
C VAL A 3 5.01 -18.30 -18.55
N ALA A 4 5.09 -19.57 -18.15
CA ALA A 4 5.54 -20.64 -19.07
C ALA A 4 4.57 -20.83 -20.25
N ALA A 5 3.26 -20.72 -20.00
CA ALA A 5 2.25 -20.79 -21.05
C ALA A 5 2.31 -19.59 -22.01
N GLU A 6 2.51 -18.39 -21.47
CA GLU A 6 2.70 -17.16 -22.25
C GLU A 6 3.93 -17.27 -23.15
N VAL A 7 5.08 -17.66 -22.59
CA VAL A 7 6.32 -17.83 -23.37
C VAL A 7 6.14 -18.80 -24.54
N ILE A 8 5.58 -20.00 -24.29
CA ILE A 8 5.35 -21.00 -25.34
C ILE A 8 4.37 -20.48 -26.41
N ALA A 9 3.29 -19.82 -26.00
CA ALA A 9 2.35 -19.23 -26.95
C ALA A 9 3.01 -18.13 -27.80
N GLY A 10 3.87 -17.32 -27.18
CA GLY A 10 4.65 -16.28 -27.86
C GLY A 10 5.60 -16.85 -28.90
N GLU A 11 6.32 -17.92 -28.58
CA GLU A 11 7.21 -18.63 -29.52
C GLU A 11 6.42 -19.18 -30.72
N GLN A 12 5.29 -19.86 -30.46
CA GLN A 12 4.45 -20.43 -31.52
C GLN A 12 3.83 -19.38 -32.44
N GLN A 13 3.48 -18.21 -31.89
CA GLN A 13 2.87 -17.10 -32.64
C GLN A 13 3.89 -16.17 -33.29
N GLY A 14 5.19 -16.34 -33.00
CA GLY A 14 6.23 -15.36 -33.36
C GLY A 14 6.06 -13.99 -32.67
N ASN A 15 5.31 -13.94 -31.56
CA ASN A 15 5.08 -12.73 -30.78
C ASN A 15 6.20 -12.55 -29.75
N LYS A 16 7.14 -11.64 -30.02
CA LYS A 16 8.33 -11.41 -29.19
C LYS A 16 8.03 -10.90 -27.79
N GLU A 17 7.01 -10.05 -27.63
CA GLU A 17 6.62 -9.53 -26.31
C GLU A 17 6.09 -10.67 -25.43
N LEU A 18 5.21 -11.51 -25.99
CA LEU A 18 4.66 -12.65 -25.26
C LEU A 18 5.72 -13.73 -25.01
N ALA A 19 6.64 -13.95 -25.95
CA ALA A 19 7.75 -14.90 -25.82
C ALA A 19 8.80 -14.47 -24.78
N SER A 20 8.79 -13.19 -24.37
CA SER A 20 9.69 -12.65 -23.34
C SER A 20 8.99 -12.40 -22.02
N ALA A 21 7.79 -12.94 -21.82
CA ALA A 21 7.08 -12.88 -20.56
C ALA A 21 7.93 -13.45 -19.41
N ALA A 22 7.93 -12.73 -18.27
CA ALA A 22 8.69 -13.10 -17.09
C ALA A 22 7.89 -12.78 -15.82
N PHE A 23 8.12 -13.55 -14.76
CA PHE A 23 7.61 -13.20 -13.44
C PHE A 23 8.49 -12.11 -12.85
N ASN A 24 8.10 -10.85 -13.05
CA ASN A 24 8.82 -9.66 -12.58
C ASN A 24 7.91 -8.77 -11.72
N ALA A 25 7.16 -9.38 -10.79
CA ALA A 25 6.40 -8.64 -9.80
C ALA A 25 7.36 -8.04 -8.77
N ARG A 26 7.25 -6.74 -8.51
CA ARG A 26 8.06 -6.04 -7.51
C ARG A 26 7.60 -6.42 -6.10
N VAL A 27 6.31 -6.73 -5.93
CA VAL A 27 5.74 -7.06 -4.63
C VAL A 27 4.71 -8.18 -4.70
N ILE A 28 4.57 -8.91 -3.59
CA ILE A 28 3.54 -9.93 -3.39
C ILE A 28 2.84 -9.60 -2.07
N PRO A 29 1.51 -9.36 -2.06
CA PRO A 29 0.78 -9.07 -0.83
C PRO A 29 0.62 -10.32 0.03
N SER A 30 0.51 -10.12 1.34
CA SER A 30 0.22 -11.15 2.34
C SER A 30 -0.91 -10.69 3.24
N VAL A 31 -1.82 -11.61 3.57
CA VAL A 31 -3.00 -11.32 4.40
C VAL A 31 -3.20 -12.44 5.40
N ALA A 32 -3.27 -12.09 6.68
CA ALA A 32 -3.84 -12.94 7.72
C ALA A 32 -5.32 -12.58 7.89
N TYR A 33 -6.21 -13.50 7.51
CA TYR A 33 -7.66 -13.35 7.63
C TYR A 33 -8.16 -13.61 9.06
N THR A 34 -7.53 -12.96 10.03
CA THR A 34 -7.95 -12.91 11.44
C THR A 34 -9.01 -11.84 11.65
N ASP A 35 -9.48 -11.67 12.90
CA ASP A 35 -10.35 -10.55 13.27
C ASP A 35 -9.68 -9.67 14.35
N PRO A 36 -9.23 -8.44 14.01
CA PRO A 36 -9.17 -7.86 12.67
C PRO A 36 -8.14 -8.54 11.75
N GLU A 37 -8.25 -8.30 10.44
CA GLU A 37 -7.28 -8.78 9.46
C GLU A 37 -5.95 -8.03 9.59
N VAL A 38 -4.87 -8.68 9.16
CA VAL A 38 -3.55 -8.08 9.03
C VAL A 38 -3.06 -8.26 7.60
N ALA A 39 -3.05 -7.19 6.82
CA ALA A 39 -2.60 -7.19 5.43
C ALA A 39 -1.33 -6.35 5.28
N TRP A 40 -0.37 -6.81 4.49
CA TRP A 40 0.83 -6.05 4.16
C TRP A 40 1.37 -6.40 2.78
N VAL A 41 2.15 -5.49 2.20
CA VAL A 41 2.82 -5.67 0.91
C VAL A 41 4.11 -4.86 0.86
N GLY A 42 5.12 -5.38 0.17
CA GLY A 42 6.42 -4.73 0.02
C GLY A 42 7.27 -4.76 1.29
N LEU A 43 8.15 -3.77 1.43
CA LEU A 43 9.11 -3.63 2.51
C LEU A 43 8.40 -3.39 3.85
N THR A 44 8.83 -4.07 4.91
CA THR A 44 8.38 -3.81 6.29
C THR A 44 9.36 -2.91 7.04
N GLU A 45 8.93 -2.31 8.17
CA GLU A 45 9.84 -1.52 9.02
C GLU A 45 11.02 -2.37 9.57
N ASP A 46 10.76 -3.65 9.87
CA ASP A 46 11.80 -4.56 10.35
C ASP A 46 12.82 -4.89 9.26
N GLN A 47 12.35 -5.13 8.02
CA GLN A 47 13.23 -5.33 6.87
C GLN A 47 14.03 -4.06 6.56
N ALA A 48 13.37 -2.90 6.51
CA ALA A 48 14.03 -1.62 6.30
C ALA A 48 15.14 -1.38 7.33
N LYS A 49 14.87 -1.66 8.60
CA LYS A 49 15.86 -1.56 9.68
C LYS A 49 17.00 -2.56 9.54
N ALA A 50 16.70 -3.82 9.19
CA ALA A 50 17.70 -4.86 9.02
C ALA A 50 18.65 -4.57 7.83
N GLU A 51 18.12 -3.98 6.77
CA GLU A 51 18.86 -3.66 5.54
C GLU A 51 19.46 -2.25 5.56
N GLY A 52 19.20 -1.45 6.60
CA GLY A 52 19.69 -0.07 6.71
C GLY A 52 19.02 0.91 5.74
N ILE A 53 17.86 0.55 5.20
CA ILE A 53 17.06 1.39 4.31
C ILE A 53 16.31 2.42 5.16
N LYS A 54 16.53 3.70 4.87
CA LYS A 54 15.78 4.78 5.51
C LYS A 54 14.42 4.91 4.83
N VAL A 55 13.38 4.97 5.66
CA VAL A 55 12.00 5.15 5.20
C VAL A 55 11.30 6.26 5.96
N THR A 56 10.47 7.02 5.26
CA THR A 56 9.47 7.91 5.84
C THR A 56 8.18 7.13 6.04
N LYS A 57 7.58 7.25 7.24
CA LYS A 57 6.34 6.54 7.59
C LYS A 57 5.15 7.51 7.59
N GLY A 58 4.12 7.17 6.82
CA GLY A 58 2.77 7.71 6.97
C GLY A 58 1.91 6.72 7.76
N LEU A 59 1.24 7.17 8.82
CA LEU A 59 0.33 6.32 9.60
C LEU A 59 -0.96 7.07 9.88
N PHE A 60 -2.07 6.51 9.41
CA PHE A 60 -3.41 7.00 9.70
C PHE A 60 -4.13 6.05 10.68
N PRO A 61 -4.38 6.48 11.93
CA PRO A 61 -5.07 5.66 12.92
C PRO A 61 -6.58 5.64 12.63
N TRP A 62 -7.21 4.47 12.71
CA TRP A 62 -8.65 4.37 12.42
C TRP A 62 -9.54 4.94 13.53
N THR A 63 -8.97 5.29 14.69
CA THR A 63 -9.60 6.16 15.69
C THR A 63 -9.93 7.56 15.15
N ALA A 64 -9.37 7.94 13.99
CA ALA A 64 -9.72 9.17 13.26
C ALA A 64 -10.59 8.92 12.02
N SER A 65 -10.94 7.66 11.71
CA SER A 65 -11.83 7.33 10.60
C SER A 65 -13.28 7.31 11.06
N GLY A 66 -14.08 8.26 10.55
CA GLY A 66 -15.53 8.26 10.80
C GLY A 66 -16.20 6.96 10.37
N ARG A 67 -15.73 6.31 9.30
CA ARG A 67 -16.23 5.00 8.85
C ARG A 67 -15.91 3.89 9.83
N ALA A 68 -14.67 3.82 10.34
CA ALA A 68 -14.27 2.78 11.29
C ALA A 68 -15.01 2.92 12.63
N ILE A 69 -15.15 4.16 13.13
CA ILE A 69 -15.93 4.47 14.33
C ILE A 69 -17.40 4.04 14.14
N ALA A 70 -18.02 4.40 13.00
CA ALA A 70 -19.39 4.02 12.72
C ALA A 70 -19.60 2.50 12.64
N ASN A 71 -18.58 1.75 12.23
CA ASN A 71 -18.58 0.29 12.22
C ASN A 71 -18.29 -0.33 13.59
N GLY A 72 -17.87 0.47 14.59
CA GLY A 72 -17.41 -0.02 15.89
C GLY A 72 -16.08 -0.78 15.83
N ARG A 73 -15.22 -0.47 14.84
CA ARG A 73 -13.98 -1.18 14.52
C ARG A 73 -12.79 -0.22 14.35
N ASP A 74 -12.66 0.75 15.25
CA ASP A 74 -11.66 1.83 15.20
C ASP A 74 -10.29 1.45 15.80
N GLU A 75 -10.11 0.18 16.23
CA GLU A 75 -8.84 -0.35 16.72
C GLU A 75 -7.74 -0.47 15.64
N GLY A 76 -8.11 -0.30 14.36
CA GLY A 76 -7.24 -0.47 13.21
C GLY A 76 -6.34 0.72 12.86
N PHE A 77 -5.53 0.54 11.81
CA PHE A 77 -4.74 1.61 11.21
C PHE A 77 -4.29 1.25 9.79
N THR A 78 -3.95 2.28 9.02
CA THR A 78 -3.27 2.16 7.72
C THR A 78 -1.88 2.80 7.80
N LYS A 79 -0.85 2.09 7.34
CA LYS A 79 0.55 2.51 7.37
C LYS A 79 1.18 2.38 5.99
N LEU A 80 1.86 3.42 5.53
CA LEU A 80 2.61 3.45 4.28
C LEU A 80 4.08 3.81 4.57
N LEU A 81 4.99 3.20 3.82
CA LEU A 81 6.43 3.42 3.91
C LEU A 81 6.96 3.94 2.58
N PHE A 82 7.69 5.05 2.64
CA PHE A 82 8.27 5.72 1.48
C PHE A 82 9.78 5.78 1.59
N ASP A 83 10.51 5.53 0.50
CA ASP A 83 11.98 5.63 0.47
C ASP A 83 12.48 7.09 0.38
N GLU A 84 13.80 7.28 0.32
CA GLU A 84 14.42 8.61 0.16
C GLU A 84 14.09 9.27 -1.21
N SER A 85 13.62 8.50 -2.19
CA SER A 85 13.11 9.02 -3.48
C SER A 85 11.61 9.35 -3.41
N HIS A 86 11.02 9.32 -2.21
CA HIS A 86 9.60 9.52 -1.92
C HIS A 86 8.66 8.48 -2.51
N ARG A 87 9.18 7.38 -3.07
CA ARG A 87 8.35 6.33 -3.66
C ARG A 87 7.84 5.40 -2.58
N ILE A 88 6.62 4.93 -2.75
CA ILE A 88 6.07 3.89 -1.89
C ILE A 88 6.83 2.57 -2.08
N VAL A 89 7.32 2.01 -0.99
CA VAL A 89 8.09 0.76 -0.96
C VAL A 89 7.44 -0.32 -0.11
N GLY A 90 6.45 0.03 0.68
CA GLY A 90 5.66 -0.93 1.45
C GLY A 90 4.46 -0.29 2.13
N GLY A 91 3.54 -1.13 2.57
CA GLY A 91 2.39 -0.70 3.35
C GLY A 91 1.78 -1.85 4.13
N GLY A 92 1.03 -1.50 5.18
CA GLY A 92 0.35 -2.44 6.04
C GLY A 92 -0.95 -1.85 6.57
N ILE A 93 -1.97 -2.69 6.68
CA ILE A 93 -3.31 -2.35 7.16
C ILE A 93 -3.70 -3.38 8.21
N VAL A 94 -4.15 -2.89 9.37
CA VAL A 94 -4.78 -3.72 10.40
C VAL A 94 -6.22 -3.24 10.55
N GLY A 95 -7.19 -4.12 10.36
CA GLY A 95 -8.60 -3.76 10.45
C GLY A 95 -9.52 -4.67 9.63
N THR A 96 -10.82 -4.41 9.67
CA THR A 96 -11.78 -5.13 8.81
C THR A 96 -11.55 -4.76 7.34
N HIS A 97 -11.65 -5.74 6.43
CA HIS A 97 -11.43 -5.57 4.99
C HIS A 97 -10.00 -5.13 4.59
N ALA A 98 -9.00 -5.33 5.46
CA ALA A 98 -7.62 -4.96 5.16
C ALA A 98 -7.08 -5.66 3.90
N GLY A 99 -7.40 -6.94 3.74
CA GLY A 99 -7.01 -7.75 2.58
C GLY A 99 -7.63 -7.27 1.27
N ASP A 100 -8.84 -6.70 1.31
CA ASP A 100 -9.50 -6.14 0.12
C ASP A 100 -8.84 -4.81 -0.32
N MET A 101 -8.31 -4.05 0.65
CA MET A 101 -7.72 -2.73 0.40
C MET A 101 -6.24 -2.76 0.02
N ILE A 102 -5.49 -3.79 0.43
CA ILE A 102 -4.03 -3.87 0.20
C ILE A 102 -3.66 -3.91 -1.29
N GLY A 103 -4.61 -4.25 -2.18
CA GLY A 103 -4.42 -4.25 -3.62
C GLY A 103 -4.04 -2.87 -4.19
N GLU A 104 -4.58 -1.78 -3.64
CA GLU A 104 -4.24 -0.42 -4.08
C GLU A 104 -2.78 -0.08 -3.73
N VAL A 105 -2.33 -0.45 -2.52
CA VAL A 105 -0.94 -0.28 -2.09
C VAL A 105 0.01 -1.08 -2.98
N ALA A 106 -0.37 -2.32 -3.34
CA ALA A 106 0.42 -3.14 -4.26
C ALA A 106 0.54 -2.48 -5.64
N LEU A 107 -0.58 -1.97 -6.18
CA LEU A 107 -0.58 -1.25 -7.46
C LEU A 107 0.28 0.02 -7.39
N ALA A 108 0.17 0.80 -6.31
CA ALA A 108 0.98 2.01 -6.13
C ALA A 108 2.48 1.70 -6.12
N ILE A 109 2.90 0.61 -5.47
CA ILE A 109 4.30 0.16 -5.49
C ILE A 109 4.72 -0.25 -6.90
N GLU A 110 3.92 -1.05 -7.61
CA GLU A 110 4.22 -1.48 -8.99
C GLU A 110 4.40 -0.28 -9.93
N MET A 111 3.50 0.70 -9.83
CA MET A 111 3.56 1.96 -10.60
C MET A 111 4.71 2.88 -10.18
N GLY A 112 5.34 2.63 -9.03
CA GLY A 112 6.39 3.47 -8.48
C GLY A 112 5.89 4.85 -8.05
N ALA A 113 4.64 4.91 -7.59
CA ALA A 113 3.98 6.13 -7.13
C ALA A 113 4.68 6.74 -5.91
N ASP A 114 4.58 8.05 -5.77
CA ASP A 114 5.04 8.77 -4.58
C ASP A 114 3.88 9.09 -3.60
N ALA A 115 4.21 9.69 -2.45
CA ALA A 115 3.21 10.08 -1.47
C ALA A 115 2.21 11.12 -2.00
N ILE A 116 2.60 11.95 -2.96
CA ILE A 116 1.74 12.99 -3.56
C ILE A 116 0.75 12.37 -4.54
N ASP A 117 1.17 11.38 -5.33
CA ASP A 117 0.28 10.63 -6.24
C ASP A 117 -0.88 9.99 -5.47
N ILE A 118 -0.57 9.32 -4.36
CA ILE A 118 -1.56 8.66 -3.50
C ILE A 118 -2.39 9.72 -2.75
N GLY A 119 -1.75 10.69 -2.09
CA GLY A 119 -2.43 11.69 -1.28
C GLY A 119 -3.35 12.62 -2.09
N LYS A 120 -3.04 12.91 -3.37
CA LYS A 120 -3.90 13.73 -4.24
C LYS A 120 -4.99 12.94 -4.96
N THR A 121 -4.94 11.62 -4.91
CA THR A 121 -6.03 10.80 -5.44
C THR A 121 -7.26 10.97 -4.54
N ILE A 122 -8.39 11.37 -5.13
CA ILE A 122 -9.63 11.58 -4.39
C ILE A 122 -10.23 10.20 -4.08
N HIS A 123 -10.06 9.76 -2.84
CA HIS A 123 -10.69 8.54 -2.33
C HIS A 123 -12.13 8.85 -1.91
N PRO A 124 -13.07 7.90 -2.06
CA PRO A 124 -14.46 8.10 -1.65
C PRO A 124 -14.60 8.20 -0.13
N HIS A 125 -15.43 9.13 0.33
CA HIS A 125 -15.75 9.35 1.74
C HIS A 125 -17.25 9.08 2.03
N PRO A 126 -17.62 8.46 3.17
CA PRO A 126 -16.75 7.83 4.17
C PRO A 126 -16.45 6.36 3.83
N THR A 127 -15.18 5.97 3.78
CA THR A 127 -14.73 4.58 3.56
C THR A 127 -13.57 4.19 4.48
N LEU A 128 -13.24 2.89 4.54
CA LEU A 128 -11.97 2.45 5.14
C LEU A 128 -10.80 2.69 4.17
N GLY A 129 -11.06 2.59 2.86
CA GLY A 129 -10.05 2.74 1.80
C GLY A 129 -9.42 4.14 1.74
N GLU A 130 -10.18 5.20 2.05
CA GLU A 130 -9.63 6.56 2.10
C GLU A 130 -8.47 6.73 3.09
N SER A 131 -8.33 5.83 4.07
CA SER A 131 -7.19 5.81 4.98
C SER A 131 -5.84 5.58 4.28
N ILE A 132 -5.83 5.02 3.06
CA ILE A 132 -4.62 4.90 2.22
C ILE A 132 -4.17 6.29 1.77
N GLY A 133 -5.08 7.07 1.16
CA GLY A 133 -4.87 8.48 0.83
C GLY A 133 -4.44 9.31 2.05
N MET A 134 -5.19 9.20 3.16
CA MET A 134 -4.87 9.95 4.38
C MET A 134 -3.51 9.55 4.99
N ALA A 135 -3.12 8.28 4.94
CA ALA A 135 -1.78 7.87 5.38
C ALA A 135 -0.67 8.48 4.53
N ALA A 136 -0.90 8.66 3.23
CA ALA A 136 0.03 9.36 2.34
C ALA A 136 0.08 10.87 2.67
N GLU A 137 -1.08 11.50 2.89
CA GLU A 137 -1.16 12.90 3.36
C GLU A 137 -0.46 13.12 4.70
N VAL A 138 -0.50 12.13 5.60
CA VAL A 138 0.27 12.16 6.86
C VAL A 138 1.77 12.15 6.57
N ALA A 139 2.24 11.33 5.61
CA ALA A 139 3.66 11.24 5.27
C ALA A 139 4.21 12.57 4.73
N HIS A 140 3.42 13.32 3.95
CA HIS A 140 3.84 14.61 3.39
C HIS A 140 3.25 15.83 4.12
N GLY A 141 2.55 15.62 5.24
CA GLY A 141 2.14 16.67 6.19
C GLY A 141 0.96 17.54 5.78
N SER A 142 0.07 17.07 4.92
CA SER A 142 -1.14 17.81 4.52
C SER A 142 -2.44 17.29 5.14
N CYS A 143 -2.41 16.16 5.86
CA CYS A 143 -3.62 15.58 6.43
C CYS A 143 -4.26 16.54 7.43
N THR A 144 -5.54 16.89 7.20
CA THR A 144 -6.30 17.81 8.06
C THR A 144 -7.19 17.11 9.08
N ASP A 145 -7.35 15.80 8.98
CA ASP A 145 -8.17 14.99 9.89
C ASP A 145 -7.40 14.54 11.14
N LEU A 146 -6.09 14.77 11.16
CA LEU A 146 -5.23 14.58 12.32
C LEU A 146 -4.68 15.93 12.82
N PRO A 147 -4.32 16.03 14.11
CA PRO A 147 -3.63 17.20 14.62
C PRO A 147 -2.35 17.49 13.83
N PRO A 148 -1.98 18.78 13.64
CA PRO A 148 -0.79 19.14 12.91
C PRO A 148 0.47 18.59 13.58
N VAL A 149 1.32 17.94 12.80
CA VAL A 149 2.61 17.44 13.27
C VAL A 149 3.51 18.64 13.54
N LYS A 150 4.10 18.73 14.74
CA LYS A 150 5.11 19.75 15.05
C LYS A 150 6.30 19.55 14.10
N LYS A 151 6.63 20.57 13.29
CA LYS A 151 7.89 20.61 12.53
C LYS A 151 9.05 20.52 13.54
N LYS A 152 9.88 19.47 13.41
CA LYS A 152 11.15 19.35 14.15
C LYS A 152 12.21 20.22 13.49
#